data_AF-A0A4P5WRM3-F1
#
_entry.id   AF-A0A4P5WRM3-F1
#
_cell.length_a   1.000
_cell.length_b   1.000
_cell.length_c   1.000
_cell.angle_alpha   90.00
_cell.angle_beta   90.00
_cell.angle_gamma   90.00
#
_symmetry.space_group_name_H-M   'P 1'
#
loop_
_entity.id
_entity.type
_entity.pdbx_description
1 polymer ?
#
loop_
_entity_poly.entity_id
_entity_poly.type
_entity_poly.pdbx_seq_one_letter_code
_entity_poly.pdbx_strand_id
1 'polypeptide(L)'
;MVAIFELLQDRKKNHSRMEALNDIIVYLYSVSDGKNLEWFQRAFRAGQRPESVKKMPNCLEALFEQGLEKGLEQGLGQGIEKGVVTGRIRTLQEVLGQSVTSQPDLLKRSLDALHTQVAELESLLRQGPR
;
A
#
# COMPACT_ATOMS: atom_id res chain seq x y z
N MET A 1 17.73 12.43 16.77
CA MET A 1 17.11 12.01 18.04
C MET A 1 17.18 13.07 19.14
N VAL A 2 18.30 13.78 19.32
CA VAL A 2 18.49 14.76 20.42
C VAL A 2 17.52 15.96 20.37
N ALA A 3 17.22 16.49 19.18
CA ALA A 3 16.36 17.68 19.03
C ALA A 3 14.90 17.49 19.50
N ILE A 4 14.38 16.27 19.47
CA ILE A 4 13.01 15.98 19.93
C ILE A 4 12.94 15.98 21.46
N PHE A 5 13.99 15.52 22.13
CA PHE A 5 14.05 15.51 23.60
C PHE A 5 14.09 16.92 24.20
N GLU A 6 14.78 17.86 23.54
CA GLU A 6 14.84 19.27 23.97
C GLU A 6 13.47 19.97 23.86
N LEU A 7 12.72 19.70 22.78
CA LEU A 7 11.35 20.19 22.60
C LEU A 7 10.37 19.67 23.66
N LEU A 8 10.68 18.54 24.31
CA LEU A 8 9.83 17.86 25.28
C LEU A 8 10.15 18.24 26.74
N GLN A 9 11.37 18.67 27.03
CA GLN A 9 11.79 19.03 28.40
C GLN A 9 11.10 20.29 28.95
N ASP A 10 10.69 21.22 28.08
CA ASP A 10 10.16 22.53 28.48
C ASP A 10 8.72 22.48 29.05
N ARG A 11 8.08 21.31 29.12
CA ARG A 11 6.64 21.19 29.41
C ARG A 11 6.29 20.12 30.44
N LYS A 12 7.06 20.03 31.53
CA LYS A 12 6.69 19.27 32.74
C LYS A 12 5.49 19.93 33.44
N LYS A 13 4.26 19.57 33.05
CA LYS A 13 3.04 19.64 33.87
C LYS A 13 1.89 18.93 33.14
N ASN A 14 1.59 17.69 33.57
CA ASN A 14 0.32 16.94 33.50
C ASN A 14 0.52 15.47 33.10
N HIS A 15 0.01 14.57 33.94
CA HIS A 15 0.25 13.12 33.92
C HIS A 15 -0.36 12.41 32.69
N SER A 16 -1.52 12.87 32.20
CA SER A 16 -2.19 12.37 30.97
C SER A 16 -1.39 12.63 29.68
N ARG A 17 -0.34 13.45 29.75
CA ARG A 17 0.55 13.81 28.65
C ARG A 17 1.73 12.84 28.49
N MET A 18 2.06 12.09 29.55
CA MET A 18 3.14 11.11 29.56
C MET A 18 2.75 9.85 28.78
N GLU A 19 1.47 9.47 28.80
CA GLU A 19 0.91 8.35 28.01
C GLU A 19 0.93 8.70 26.51
N ALA A 20 0.46 9.88 26.15
CA ALA A 20 0.55 10.38 24.76
C ALA A 20 1.99 10.46 24.27
N LEU A 21 2.95 10.81 25.14
CA LEU A 21 4.38 10.82 24.80
C LEU A 21 4.95 9.42 24.61
N ASN A 22 4.52 8.46 25.42
CA ASN A 22 4.93 7.07 25.27
C ASN A 22 4.39 6.48 23.96
N ASP A 23 3.14 6.78 23.60
CA ASP A 23 2.53 6.34 22.34
C ASP A 23 3.25 6.95 21.12
N ILE A 24 3.62 8.23 21.20
CA ILE A 24 4.39 8.92 20.15
C ILE A 24 5.81 8.35 20.03
N ILE A 25 6.45 8.00 21.16
CA ILE A 25 7.79 7.39 21.16
C ILE A 25 7.75 5.97 20.57
N VAL A 26 6.75 5.15 20.93
CA VAL A 26 6.54 3.81 20.35
C VAL A 26 6.22 3.88 18.85
N TYR A 27 5.47 4.89 18.42
CA TYR A 27 5.18 5.16 17.00
C TYR A 27 6.43 5.55 16.20
N LEU A 28 7.25 6.47 16.74
CA LEU A 28 8.51 6.89 16.10
C LEU A 28 9.54 5.75 16.04
N TYR A 29 9.52 4.82 17.00
CA TYR A 29 10.42 3.66 17.01
C TYR A 29 9.97 2.54 16.06
N SER A 30 8.65 2.38 15.84
CA SER A 30 8.09 1.35 14.97
C SER A 30 8.01 1.76 13.50
N VAL A 31 8.00 3.07 13.21
CA VAL A 31 7.86 3.63 11.85
C VAL A 31 9.12 4.41 11.47
N SER A 32 10.23 3.70 11.31
CA SER A 32 11.47 4.26 10.74
C SER A 32 11.40 4.30 9.21
N ASP A 33 10.53 5.15 8.66
CA ASP A 33 10.65 5.64 7.28
C ASP A 33 10.21 7.11 7.19
N GLY A 34 11.05 7.96 6.58
CA GLY A 34 10.98 9.43 6.66
C GLY A 34 9.70 10.05 6.09
N LYS A 35 8.97 9.32 5.23
CA LYS A 35 7.71 9.78 4.63
C LYS A 35 6.58 9.94 5.63
N ASN A 36 6.56 9.12 6.68
CA ASN A 36 5.51 9.17 7.71
C ASN A 36 5.71 10.33 8.70
N LEU A 37 6.94 10.84 8.80
CA LEU A 37 7.27 11.98 9.65
C LEU A 37 6.65 13.30 9.14
N GLU A 38 6.64 13.53 7.81
CA GLU A 38 6.06 14.75 7.24
C GLU A 38 4.54 14.84 7.42
N TRP A 39 3.84 13.72 7.17
CA TRP A 39 2.39 13.64 7.40
C TRP A 39 2.06 13.87 8.88
N PHE A 40 2.80 13.22 9.78
CA PHE A 40 2.62 13.36 11.22
C PHE A 40 2.85 14.80 11.70
N GLN A 41 3.91 15.46 11.21
CA GLN A 41 4.16 16.87 11.50
C GLN A 41 3.03 17.78 11.00
N ARG A 42 2.45 17.49 9.83
CA ARG A 42 1.35 18.28 9.26
C ARG A 42 0.07 18.12 10.06
N ALA A 43 -0.30 16.89 10.44
CA ALA A 43 -1.45 16.61 11.28
C ALA A 43 -1.31 17.25 12.67
N PHE A 44 -0.11 17.17 13.26
CA PHE A 44 0.19 17.78 14.56
C PHE A 44 0.07 19.31 14.54
N ARG A 45 0.55 19.98 13.48
CA ARG A 45 0.37 21.43 13.31
C ARG A 45 -1.09 21.81 13.05
N ALA A 46 -1.83 20.99 12.31
CA ALA A 46 -3.23 21.25 12.01
C ALA A 46 -4.09 21.17 13.28
N GLY A 47 -3.87 20.18 14.15
CA GLY A 47 -4.59 20.00 15.42
C GLY A 47 -4.22 21.00 16.53
N GLN A 48 -3.25 21.89 16.31
CA GLN A 48 -2.91 22.99 17.23
C GLN A 48 -3.67 24.29 16.94
N ARG A 49 -4.44 24.36 15.84
CA ARG A 49 -5.22 25.56 15.52
C ARG A 49 -6.49 25.59 16.37
N PRO A 50 -6.84 26.73 16.99
CA PRO A 50 -8.05 26.82 17.81
C PRO A 50 -9.34 26.57 17.01
N GLU A 51 -9.33 26.73 15.67
CA GLU A 51 -10.49 26.46 14.80
C GLU A 51 -10.53 25.05 14.19
N SER A 52 -9.55 24.17 14.43
CA SER A 52 -9.55 22.84 13.83
C SER A 52 -10.47 21.89 14.60
N VAL A 53 -11.69 21.70 14.09
CA VAL A 53 -12.70 20.75 14.61
C VAL A 53 -12.23 19.27 14.46
N LYS A 54 -11.18 19.01 13.66
CA LYS A 54 -10.70 17.66 13.39
C LYS A 54 -9.75 17.19 14.49
N LYS A 55 -10.28 16.32 15.37
CA LYS A 55 -9.53 15.64 16.43
C LYS A 55 -8.31 14.93 15.81
N MET A 56 -7.15 15.08 16.43
CA MET A 56 -5.94 14.35 16.03
C MET A 56 -6.22 12.85 16.11
N PRO A 57 -5.98 12.07 15.04
CA PRO A 57 -6.12 10.63 15.11
C PRO A 57 -5.12 10.08 16.12
N ASN A 58 -5.54 9.11 16.92
CA ASN A 58 -4.62 8.38 17.78
C ASN A 58 -3.73 7.44 16.94
N CYS A 59 -2.66 6.90 17.54
CA CYS A 59 -1.71 6.07 16.81
C CYS A 59 -2.35 4.82 16.18
N LEU A 60 -3.37 4.23 16.81
CA LEU A 60 -4.09 3.08 16.26
C LEU A 60 -4.89 3.47 15.03
N GLU A 61 -5.58 4.61 15.05
CA GLU A 61 -6.34 5.14 13.92
C GLU A 61 -5.42 5.42 12.72
N ALA A 62 -4.29 6.09 12.95
CA ALA A 62 -3.32 6.40 11.89
C ALA A 62 -2.67 5.14 11.29
N LEU A 63 -2.32 4.15 12.11
CA LEU A 63 -1.77 2.87 11.64
C LEU A 63 -2.81 2.07 10.85
N PHE A 64 -4.08 2.11 11.29
CA PHE A 64 -5.16 1.42 10.60
C PHE A 64 -5.46 2.07 9.25
N GLU A 65 -5.58 3.39 9.18
CA GLU A 65 -5.76 4.13 7.92
C GLU A 65 -4.62 3.83 6.94
N GLN A 66 -3.37 3.93 7.39
CA GLN A 66 -2.21 3.66 6.53
C GLN A 66 -2.14 2.19 6.08
N GLY A 67 -2.41 1.25 6.98
CA GLY A 67 -2.44 -0.18 6.66
C GLY A 67 -3.53 -0.53 5.67
N LEU A 68 -4.71 0.06 5.84
CA LEU A 68 -5.85 -0.13 4.94
C LEU A 68 -5.57 0.47 3.56
N GLU A 69 -5.03 1.70 3.50
CA GLU A 69 -4.70 2.37 2.25
C GLU A 69 -3.67 1.57 1.44
N LYS A 70 -2.57 1.14 2.08
CA LYS A 70 -1.54 0.30 1.44
C LYS A 70 -2.09 -1.05 1.00
N GLY A 71 -2.88 -1.70 1.85
CA GLY A 71 -3.49 -3.00 1.54
C GLY A 71 -4.46 -2.90 0.36
N LEU A 72 -5.26 -1.83 0.31
CA LEU A 72 -6.18 -1.57 -0.79
C LEU A 72 -5.45 -1.27 -2.08
N GLU A 73 -4.42 -0.40 -2.04
CA GLU A 73 -3.62 -0.05 -3.23
C GLU A 73 -2.92 -1.29 -3.81
N GLN A 74 -2.30 -2.11 -2.96
CA GLN A 74 -1.66 -3.35 -3.38
C GLN A 74 -2.67 -4.37 -3.92
N GLY A 75 -3.78 -4.57 -3.22
CA GLY A 75 -4.82 -5.53 -3.63
C GLY A 75 -5.48 -5.13 -4.95
N LEU A 76 -5.81 -3.85 -5.12
CA LEU A 76 -6.37 -3.31 -6.36
C LEU A 76 -5.36 -3.42 -7.51
N GLY A 77 -4.10 -3.04 -7.27
CA GLY A 77 -3.03 -3.13 -8.26
C GLY A 77 -2.81 -4.56 -8.76
N GLN A 78 -2.69 -5.52 -7.84
CA GLN A 78 -2.56 -6.95 -8.18
C GLN A 78 -3.81 -7.48 -8.90
N GLY A 79 -5.00 -7.06 -8.49
CA GLY A 79 -6.26 -7.44 -9.13
C GLY A 79 -6.35 -6.93 -10.58
N ILE A 80 -6.01 -5.67 -10.82
CA ILE A 80 -5.98 -5.06 -12.16
C ILE A 80 -4.96 -5.77 -13.04
N GLU A 81 -3.73 -5.96 -12.56
CA GLU A 81 -2.67 -6.63 -13.34
C GLU A 81 -3.11 -8.04 -13.73
N LYS A 82 -3.64 -8.82 -12.78
CA LYS A 82 -4.13 -10.17 -13.06
C LYS A 82 -5.27 -10.16 -14.08
N GLY A 83 -6.20 -9.21 -13.99
CA GLY A 83 -7.25 -9.00 -15.00
C GLY A 83 -6.68 -8.76 -16.40
N VAL A 84 -5.72 -7.84 -16.52
CA VAL A 84 -5.08 -7.51 -17.80
C VAL A 84 -4.34 -8.70 -18.39
N VAL A 85 -3.53 -9.41 -17.61
CA VAL A 85 -2.75 -10.55 -18.08
C VAL A 85 -3.66 -11.70 -18.51
N THR A 86 -4.70 -12.03 -17.72
CA THR A 86 -5.65 -13.09 -18.10
C THR A 86 -6.44 -12.76 -19.36
N GLY A 87 -6.81 -11.48 -19.55
CA GLY A 87 -7.42 -11.00 -20.80
C GLY A 87 -6.48 -11.19 -22.00
N ARG A 88 -5.21 -10.76 -21.85
CA ARG A 88 -4.19 -10.89 -22.90
C ARG A 88 -3.94 -12.35 -23.30
N ILE A 89 -3.88 -13.28 -22.33
CA ILE A 89 -3.75 -14.72 -22.62
C ILE A 89 -4.90 -15.19 -23.51
N ARG A 90 -6.14 -14.88 -23.15
CA ARG A 90 -7.32 -15.33 -23.89
C ARG A 90 -7.35 -14.76 -25.30
N THR A 91 -7.05 -13.46 -25.46
CA THR A 91 -6.94 -12.83 -26.78
C THR A 91 -5.84 -13.46 -27.62
N LEU A 92 -4.67 -13.76 -27.05
CA LEU A 92 -3.59 -14.45 -27.77
C LEU A 92 -4.00 -15.87 -28.18
N GLN A 93 -4.69 -16.61 -27.31
CA GLN A 93 -5.24 -17.92 -27.63
C GLN A 93 -6.24 -17.85 -28.79
N GLU A 94 -7.14 -16.87 -28.78
CA GLU A 94 -8.11 -16.64 -29.87
C GLU A 94 -7.39 -16.34 -31.20
N VAL A 95 -6.41 -15.42 -31.19
CA VAL A 95 -5.65 -15.04 -32.40
C VAL A 95 -4.84 -16.22 -32.95
N LEU A 96 -4.29 -17.07 -32.08
CA LEU A 96 -3.54 -18.27 -32.46
C LEU A 96 -4.43 -19.46 -32.84
N GLY A 97 -5.76 -19.32 -32.75
CA GLY A 97 -6.70 -20.42 -32.99
C GLY A 97 -6.61 -21.56 -31.97
N GLN A 98 -6.06 -21.29 -30.78
CA GLN A 98 -5.99 -22.25 -29.69
C GLN A 98 -7.29 -22.31 -28.89
N SER A 99 -7.49 -23.37 -28.11
CA SER A 99 -8.59 -23.44 -27.17
C SER A 99 -8.45 -22.35 -26.09
N VAL A 100 -9.48 -21.51 -25.96
CA VAL A 100 -9.50 -20.41 -24.99
C VAL A 100 -9.69 -20.96 -23.59
N THR A 101 -8.72 -20.67 -22.72
CA THR A 101 -8.80 -21.09 -21.31
C THR A 101 -9.85 -20.27 -20.57
N SER A 102 -10.61 -20.94 -19.70
CA SER A 102 -11.64 -20.28 -18.89
C SER A 102 -11.02 -19.26 -17.94
N GLN A 103 -11.71 -18.14 -17.71
CA GLN A 103 -11.25 -17.12 -16.77
C GLN A 103 -11.10 -17.65 -15.34
N PRO A 104 -12.03 -18.46 -14.78
CA PRO A 104 -11.85 -19.04 -13.45
C PRO A 104 -10.57 -19.87 -13.31
N ASP A 105 -10.16 -20.59 -14.36
CA ASP A 105 -8.96 -21.43 -14.29
C ASP A 105 -7.68 -20.61 -14.42
N LEU A 106 -7.69 -19.51 -15.18
CA LEU A 106 -6.59 -18.56 -15.21
C LEU A 106 -6.46 -17.82 -13.87
N LEU A 107 -7.57 -17.44 -13.23
CA LEU A 107 -7.55 -16.76 -11.93
C LEU A 107 -7.01 -17.61 -10.77
N LYS A 108 -7.03 -18.93 -10.89
CA LYS A 108 -6.40 -19.85 -9.91
C LYS A 108 -4.87 -19.89 -10.02
N ARG A 109 -4.29 -19.45 -11.14
CA ARG A 109 -2.84 -19.48 -11.36
C ARG A 109 -2.15 -18.31 -10.65
N SER A 110 -0.86 -18.46 -10.36
CA SER A 110 -0.02 -17.35 -9.89
C SER A 110 0.20 -16.34 -11.01
N LEU A 111 0.50 -15.10 -10.64
CA LEU A 111 0.77 -14.02 -11.59
C LEU A 111 2.01 -14.31 -12.45
N ASP A 112 3.06 -14.91 -11.86
CA ASP A 112 4.25 -15.38 -12.59
C ASP A 112 3.91 -16.43 -13.67
N ALA A 113 3.06 -17.42 -13.32
CA ALA A 113 2.66 -18.44 -14.28
C ALA A 113 1.87 -17.85 -15.45
N LEU A 114 1.06 -16.83 -15.20
CA LEU A 114 0.33 -16.12 -16.24
C LEU A 114 1.27 -15.31 -17.15
N HIS A 115 2.26 -14.62 -16.59
CA HIS A 115 3.28 -13.91 -17.38
C HIS A 115 4.12 -14.85 -18.24
N THR A 116 4.55 -15.99 -17.70
CA THR A 116 5.25 -17.03 -18.47
C THR A 116 4.41 -17.51 -19.64
N GLN A 117 3.12 -17.79 -19.41
CA GLN A 117 2.22 -18.23 -20.47
C GLN A 117 2.02 -17.15 -21.54
N VAL A 118 1.93 -15.87 -21.17
CA VAL A 118 1.90 -14.78 -22.16
C VAL A 118 3.16 -14.80 -23.02
N ALA A 119 4.35 -14.90 -22.41
CA ALA A 119 5.62 -14.93 -23.14
C ALA A 119 5.70 -16.11 -24.12
N GLU A 120 5.20 -17.28 -23.73
CA GLU A 120 5.09 -18.46 -24.60
C GLU A 120 4.17 -18.21 -25.80
N LEU A 121 2.96 -17.69 -25.55
CA LEU A 121 1.99 -17.38 -26.61
C LEU A 121 2.51 -16.32 -27.57
N GLU A 122 3.19 -15.30 -27.07
CA GLU A 122 3.82 -14.28 -27.92
C GLU A 122 4.96 -14.84 -28.77
N SER A 123 5.76 -15.74 -28.21
CA SER A 123 6.81 -16.43 -28.96
C SER A 123 6.21 -17.25 -30.10
N LEU A 124 5.10 -17.96 -29.86
CA LEU A 124 4.37 -18.71 -30.88
C LEU A 124 3.82 -17.78 -31.97
N LEU A 125 3.23 -16.65 -31.59
CA LEU A 125 2.70 -15.67 -32.54
C LEU A 125 3.80 -15.10 -33.46
N ARG A 126 5.00 -14.86 -32.92
CA ARG A 126 6.15 -14.40 -33.71
C ARG A 126 6.70 -15.46 -34.66
N GLN A 127 6.56 -16.74 -34.30
CA GLN A 127 7.08 -17.83 -35.11
C GLN A 127 6.18 -18.14 -36.32
N GLY A 128 4.87 -17.89 -36.22
CA GLY A 128 3.90 -17.95 -37.32
C GLY A 128 3.77 -19.33 -37.99
N PRO A 129 2.60 -19.69 -38.55
CA PRO A 129 2.51 -20.91 -39.36
C PRO A 129 3.33 -20.70 -40.64
N ARG A 130 4.33 -21.57 -40.86
CA ARG A 130 4.98 -21.71 -42.17
C ARG A 130 4.00 -22.22 -43.22
#